data_AF-A0A515CWV7-F1
#
_entry.id   AF-A0A515CWV7-F1
#
_cell.length_a   1.000
_cell.length_b   1.000
_cell.length_c   1.000
_cell.angle_alpha   90.00
_cell.angle_beta   90.00
_cell.angle_gamma   90.00
#
_symmetry.space_group_name_H-M   'P 1'
#
loop_
_entity.id
_entity.type
_entity.pdbx_description
1 polymer ?
#
loop_
_entity_poly.entity_id
_entity_poly.type
_entity_poly.pdbx_seq_one_letter_code
_entity_poly.pdbx_strand_id
1 'polypeptide(L)'
;MMMALGLYVFMLETVPYQELQHQMAWRYPTNNRVGKRPSAQYVGPENDVITLSGVLLPEITGGRLSLLALQTIADLGKAWSLLDGSGTIYGMFVIEGLDLNKSVFFKDGGARRIEFTLKLKRVDDDLGTMLGDLQEQLSIMKDQAATAIGGLLS
;
A
#
# COMPACT_ATOMS: atom_id res chain seq x y z
N MET A 1 12.05 -11.18 1.64
CA MET A 1 11.21 -9.96 1.65
C MET A 1 10.61 -9.80 0.27
N MET A 2 9.29 -9.64 0.18
CA MET A 2 8.60 -9.53 -1.12
C MET A 2 8.39 -8.07 -1.50
N MET A 3 7.98 -7.23 -0.55
CA MET A 3 7.73 -5.80 -0.76
C MET A 3 7.80 -5.07 0.58
N ALA A 4 8.01 -3.76 0.58
CA ALA A 4 7.80 -2.89 1.72
C ALA A 4 6.89 -1.71 1.36
N LEU A 5 5.96 -1.39 2.24
CA LEU A 5 5.17 -0.16 2.25
C LEU A 5 5.58 0.65 3.49
N GLY A 6 6.47 1.61 3.30
CA GLY A 6 7.13 2.33 4.40
C GLY A 6 7.90 1.37 5.29
N LEU A 7 7.51 1.28 6.56
CA LEU A 7 8.08 0.31 7.51
C LEU A 7 7.41 -1.07 7.50
N TYR A 8 6.28 -1.21 6.82
CA TYR A 8 5.58 -2.48 6.78
C TYR A 8 6.17 -3.39 5.72
N VAL A 9 6.74 -4.52 6.15
CA VAL A 9 7.41 -5.47 5.25
C VAL A 9 6.50 -6.67 4.98
N PHE A 10 6.15 -6.86 3.71
CA PHE A 10 5.47 -8.06 3.22
C PHE A 10 6.48 -9.21 3.09
N MET A 11 6.29 -10.24 3.90
CA MET A 11 7.08 -11.46 3.93
C MET A 11 6.21 -12.65 4.33
N LEU A 12 6.76 -13.87 4.18
CA LEU A 12 6.04 -15.11 4.50
C LEU A 12 5.53 -15.17 5.94
N GLU A 13 6.25 -14.55 6.88
CA GLU A 13 5.90 -14.50 8.31
C GLU A 13 4.87 -13.41 8.66
N THR A 14 4.56 -12.49 7.75
CA THR A 14 3.62 -11.38 7.97
C THR A 14 2.37 -11.53 7.13
N VAL A 15 2.31 -10.85 5.99
CA VAL A 15 1.22 -10.92 5.02
C VAL A 15 1.87 -11.14 3.66
N PRO A 16 2.09 -12.39 3.23
CA PRO A 16 2.53 -12.67 1.88
C PRO A 16 1.39 -12.45 0.89
N TYR A 17 1.59 -11.59 -0.11
CA TYR A 17 0.72 -11.52 -1.29
C TYR A 17 1.12 -12.62 -2.29
N GLN A 18 0.15 -13.15 -3.00
CA GLN A 18 0.39 -14.15 -4.07
C GLN A 18 0.33 -13.50 -5.45
N GLU A 19 -0.43 -12.42 -5.59
CA GLU A 19 -0.59 -11.70 -6.85
C GLU A 19 -0.41 -10.20 -6.62
N LEU A 20 0.31 -9.58 -7.55
CA LEU A 20 0.50 -8.14 -7.66
C LEU A 20 0.01 -7.71 -9.03
N GLN A 21 -1.01 -6.87 -9.04
CA GLN A 21 -1.53 -6.24 -10.24
C GLN A 21 -1.18 -4.76 -10.23
N HIS A 22 -0.43 -4.31 -11.24
CA HIS A 22 -0.08 -2.91 -11.41
C HIS A 22 -0.83 -2.34 -12.61
N GLN A 23 -1.73 -1.40 -12.35
CA GLN A 23 -2.53 -0.70 -13.36
C GLN A 23 -1.95 0.68 -13.60
N MET A 24 -1.40 0.87 -14.80
CA MET A 24 -0.85 2.15 -15.25
C MET A 24 -1.78 2.71 -16.33
N ALA A 25 -2.18 3.96 -16.16
CA ALA A 25 -3.08 4.64 -17.08
C ALA A 25 -2.51 5.99 -17.51
N TRP A 26 -2.93 6.43 -18.70
CA TRP A 26 -2.47 7.69 -19.30
C TRP A 26 -3.67 8.46 -19.82
N ARG A 27 -3.66 9.77 -19.61
CA ARG A 27 -4.79 10.64 -19.93
C ARG A 27 -4.65 11.20 -21.34
N TYR A 28 -5.64 10.88 -22.16
CA TYR A 28 -5.78 11.35 -23.54
C TYR A 28 -7.15 11.99 -23.78
N PRO A 29 -7.43 13.20 -23.27
CA PRO A 29 -8.65 13.92 -23.61
C PRO A 29 -8.79 14.08 -25.13
N THR A 30 -9.98 13.79 -25.63
CA THR A 30 -10.31 13.87 -27.05
C THR A 30 -11.22 15.05 -27.32
N ASN A 31 -10.93 15.78 -28.41
CA ASN A 31 -11.77 16.88 -28.87
C ASN A 31 -12.39 16.54 -30.23
N ASN A 32 -13.72 16.63 -30.32
CA ASN A 32 -14.48 16.35 -31.52
C ASN A 32 -14.30 17.45 -32.56
N ARG A 33 -14.15 17.06 -33.83
CA ARG A 33 -13.95 17.98 -34.95
C ARG A 33 -14.97 17.68 -36.03
N VAL A 34 -15.61 18.71 -36.59
CA VAL A 34 -16.60 18.54 -37.67
C VAL A 34 -15.92 17.94 -38.90
N GLY A 35 -16.46 16.81 -39.40
CA GLY A 35 -15.99 16.13 -40.60
C GLY A 35 -14.63 15.44 -40.49
N LYS A 36 -14.03 15.34 -39.29
CA LYS A 36 -12.72 14.71 -39.06
C LYS A 36 -12.77 13.80 -37.84
N ARG A 37 -11.79 12.90 -37.73
CA ARG A 37 -11.61 12.10 -36.50
C ARG A 37 -11.28 13.01 -35.30
N PRO A 38 -11.78 12.72 -34.08
CA PRO A 38 -11.40 13.46 -32.89
C PRO A 38 -9.88 13.51 -32.70
N SER A 39 -9.35 14.63 -32.23
CA SER A 39 -7.92 14.73 -31.87
C SER A 39 -7.74 14.37 -30.40
N ALA A 40 -6.87 13.42 -30.11
CA ALA A 40 -6.42 13.09 -28.76
C ALA A 40 -5.19 13.94 -28.41
N GLN A 41 -5.16 14.53 -27.22
CA GLN A 41 -3.99 15.20 -26.67
C GLN A 41 -3.46 14.44 -25.47
N TYR A 42 -2.16 14.14 -25.44
CA TYR A 42 -1.53 13.57 -24.27
C TYR A 42 -1.38 14.63 -23.18
N VAL A 43 -2.00 14.41 -22.03
CA VAL A 43 -1.94 15.33 -20.88
C VAL A 43 -1.02 14.81 -19.78
N GLY A 44 -0.66 13.52 -19.82
CA GLY A 44 0.27 12.92 -18.88
C GLY A 44 -0.22 11.57 -18.34
N PRO A 45 0.56 10.98 -17.42
CA PRO A 45 0.12 9.81 -16.67
C PRO A 45 -1.10 10.13 -15.79
N GLU A 46 -1.84 9.09 -15.45
CA GLU A 46 -2.84 9.07 -14.40
C GLU A 46 -2.23 8.49 -13.12
N ASN A 47 -2.99 8.47 -12.03
CA ASN A 47 -2.53 7.85 -10.79
C ASN A 47 -2.50 6.33 -10.95
N ASP A 48 -1.31 5.74 -10.81
CA ASP A 48 -1.12 4.30 -10.85
C ASP A 48 -1.84 3.63 -9.67
N VAL A 49 -2.45 2.47 -9.92
CA VAL A 49 -3.12 1.66 -8.89
C VAL A 49 -2.42 0.30 -8.80
N ILE A 50 -2.03 -0.07 -7.59
CA ILE A 50 -1.45 -1.39 -7.31
C ILE A 50 -2.43 -2.15 -6.43
N THR A 51 -2.83 -3.33 -6.88
CA THR A 51 -3.66 -4.25 -6.10
C THR A 51 -2.81 -5.45 -5.70
N LEU A 52 -2.73 -5.71 -4.39
CA LEU A 52 -2.08 -6.88 -3.82
C LEU A 52 -3.17 -7.82 -3.29
N SER A 53 -3.16 -9.06 -3.73
CA SER A 53 -4.11 -10.07 -3.26
C SER A 53 -3.40 -11.29 -2.70
N GLY A 54 -4.03 -11.90 -1.70
CA GLY A 54 -3.53 -13.13 -1.14
C GLY A 54 -4.44 -13.80 -0.12
N VAL A 55 -4.00 -14.96 0.33
CA VAL A 55 -4.71 -15.83 1.27
C VAL A 55 -3.80 -16.09 2.47
N LEU A 56 -4.32 -15.79 3.64
CA LEU A 56 -3.67 -16.05 4.92
C LEU A 56 -4.39 -17.22 5.60
N LEU A 57 -3.59 -18.10 6.18
CA LEU A 57 -4.05 -19.21 7.00
C LEU A 57 -3.51 -18.98 8.42
N PRO A 58 -4.23 -18.25 9.29
CA PRO A 58 -3.65 -17.69 10.50
C PRO A 58 -3.01 -18.69 11.47
N GLU A 59 -3.45 -19.95 11.49
CA GLU A 59 -2.80 -20.99 12.30
C GLU A 59 -1.44 -21.45 11.77
N ILE A 60 -1.18 -21.29 10.47
CA ILE A 60 0.05 -21.74 9.82
C ILE A 60 0.99 -20.55 9.57
N THR A 61 0.44 -19.46 9.03
CA THR A 61 1.22 -18.28 8.62
C THR A 61 1.28 -17.18 9.68
N GLY A 62 0.44 -17.25 10.72
CA GLY A 62 0.24 -16.10 11.59
C GLY A 62 -0.44 -14.95 10.84
N GLY A 63 -0.16 -13.70 11.21
CA GLY A 63 -0.54 -12.55 10.39
C GLY A 63 -1.85 -11.84 10.76
N ARG A 64 -2.60 -12.32 11.75
CA ARG A 64 -3.82 -11.60 12.22
C ARG A 64 -3.47 -10.22 12.83
N LEU A 65 -2.36 -10.12 13.55
CA LEU A 65 -1.81 -8.86 14.04
C LEU A 65 -1.21 -8.01 12.91
N SER A 66 -0.62 -8.66 11.90
CA SER A 66 -0.03 -7.97 10.75
C SER A 66 -1.10 -7.30 9.87
N LEU A 67 -2.27 -7.93 9.70
CA LEU A 67 -3.43 -7.29 9.08
C LEU A 67 -3.94 -6.08 9.88
N LEU A 68 -3.91 -6.16 11.21
CA LEU A 68 -4.28 -5.03 12.07
C LEU A 68 -3.25 -3.89 11.95
N ALA A 69 -1.96 -4.22 11.82
CA ALA A 69 -0.93 -3.21 11.54
C ALA A 69 -1.18 -2.50 10.20
N LEU A 70 -1.53 -3.25 9.14
CA LEU A 70 -1.93 -2.65 7.86
C LEU A 70 -3.14 -1.72 8.01
N GLN A 71 -4.14 -2.13 8.78
CA GLN A 71 -5.29 -1.28 9.08
C GLN A 71 -4.86 0.02 9.79
N THR A 72 -4.00 -0.07 10.82
CA THR A 72 -3.51 1.14 11.50
C THR A 72 -2.70 2.05 10.59
N ILE A 73 -1.94 1.50 9.63
CA ILE A 73 -1.19 2.28 8.64
C ILE A 73 -2.15 2.98 7.67
N ALA A 74 -3.24 2.32 7.30
CA ALA A 74 -4.30 2.91 6.48
C ALA A 74 -5.01 4.05 7.24
N ASP A 75 -5.29 3.86 8.52
CA ASP A 75 -5.95 4.86 9.38
C ASP A 75 -5.10 6.13 9.57
N LEU A 76 -3.78 6.05 9.42
CA LEU A 76 -2.90 7.23 9.43
C LEU A 76 -3.10 8.13 8.21
N GLY A 77 -3.63 7.60 7.10
CA GLY A 77 -3.92 8.37 5.87
C GLY A 77 -2.70 8.98 5.19
N LYS A 78 -1.48 8.55 5.55
CA LYS A 78 -0.23 9.05 4.97
C LYS A 78 0.17 8.25 3.74
N ALA A 79 0.83 8.90 2.79
CA ALA A 79 1.45 8.23 1.66
C ALA A 79 2.75 7.56 2.13
N TRP A 80 3.01 6.33 1.74
CA TRP A 80 4.21 5.58 2.14
C TRP A 80 4.99 5.13 0.91
N SER A 81 6.32 5.13 1.01
CA SER A 81 7.15 4.61 -0.08
C SER A 81 6.91 3.13 -0.28
N LEU A 82 6.60 2.73 -1.52
CA LEU A 82 6.43 1.35 -1.93
C LEU A 82 7.69 0.86 -2.64
N LEU A 83 8.31 -0.18 -2.09
CA LEU A 83 9.53 -0.79 -2.59
C LEU A 83 9.33 -2.28 -2.84
N ASP A 84 9.71 -2.75 -4.01
CA ASP A 84 9.77 -4.18 -4.31
C ASP A 84 10.97 -4.84 -3.61
N GLY A 85 10.86 -6.12 -3.28
CA GLY A 85 11.95 -6.94 -2.76
C GLY A 85 13.09 -7.13 -3.77
N SER A 86 12.84 -6.86 -5.05
CA SER A 86 13.87 -6.79 -6.11
C SER A 86 14.72 -5.50 -6.07
N GLY A 87 14.32 -4.49 -5.30
CA GLY A 87 14.98 -3.19 -5.22
C GLY A 87 14.35 -2.11 -6.09
N THR A 88 13.24 -2.39 -6.78
CA THR A 88 12.51 -1.39 -7.57
C THR A 88 11.68 -0.47 -6.66
N ILE A 89 11.85 0.84 -6.79
CA ILE A 89 11.03 1.84 -6.08
C ILE A 89 9.87 2.23 -6.98
N TYR A 90 8.63 1.97 -6.54
CA TYR A 90 7.42 2.35 -7.29
C TYR A 90 7.03 3.81 -7.05
N GLY A 91 7.15 4.25 -5.79
CA GLY A 91 6.93 5.61 -5.37
C GLY A 91 6.07 5.73 -4.11
N MET A 92 5.38 6.84 -3.86
CA MET A 92 4.53 7.00 -2.67
C MET A 92 3.11 6.57 -2.97
N PHE A 93 2.61 5.68 -2.12
CA PHE A 93 1.29 5.08 -2.22
C PHE A 93 0.51 5.30 -0.94
N VAL A 94 -0.76 5.63 -1.09
CA VAL A 94 -1.74 5.57 -0.01
C VAL A 94 -2.55 4.28 -0.10
N ILE A 95 -3.00 3.78 1.04
CA ILE A 95 -3.95 2.67 1.08
C ILE A 95 -5.34 3.25 0.78
N GLU A 96 -5.91 2.87 -0.36
CA GLU A 96 -7.26 3.28 -0.77
C GLU A 96 -8.33 2.37 -0.16
N GLY A 97 -8.02 1.09 0.01
CA GLY A 97 -8.94 0.13 0.60
C GLY A 97 -8.28 -1.19 0.95
N LEU A 98 -8.82 -1.85 1.98
CA LEU A 98 -8.43 -3.19 2.42
C LEU A 98 -9.70 -4.04 2.56
N ASP A 99 -9.87 -4.98 1.65
CA ASP A 99 -10.96 -5.95 1.68
C ASP A 99 -10.48 -7.23 2.37
N LEU A 100 -11.20 -7.68 3.41
CA LEU A 100 -10.89 -8.91 4.15
C LEU A 100 -12.08 -9.86 4.11
N ASN A 101 -11.94 -10.96 3.39
CA ASN A 101 -12.92 -12.03 3.34
C ASN A 101 -12.49 -13.19 4.25
N LYS A 102 -13.19 -13.35 5.37
CA LYS A 102 -12.93 -14.39 6.36
C LYS A 102 -13.84 -15.58 6.08
N SER A 103 -13.24 -16.74 5.84
CA SER A 103 -13.95 -17.99 5.60
C SER A 103 -13.42 -19.12 6.48
N VAL A 104 -14.26 -20.13 6.69
CA VAL A 104 -14.00 -21.30 7.54
C VAL A 104 -13.65 -20.89 8.97
N PHE A 105 -14.64 -20.86 9.84
CA PHE A 105 -14.45 -20.44 11.23
C PHE A 105 -14.24 -21.63 12.17
N PHE A 106 -13.40 -21.42 13.17
CA PHE A 106 -13.28 -22.28 14.34
C PHE A 106 -14.50 -22.14 15.25
N LYS A 107 -14.62 -23.07 16.22
CA LYS A 107 -15.67 -23.02 17.25
C LYS A 107 -15.58 -21.78 18.15
N ASP A 108 -14.39 -21.16 18.26
CA ASP A 108 -14.15 -19.92 19.00
C ASP A 108 -14.40 -18.64 18.16
N GLY A 109 -14.83 -18.78 16.90
CA GLY A 109 -15.05 -17.66 15.99
C GLY A 109 -13.80 -17.14 15.27
N GLY A 110 -12.63 -17.74 15.48
CA GLY A 110 -11.43 -17.44 14.70
C GLY A 110 -11.58 -17.87 13.24
N ALA A 111 -11.12 -17.06 12.28
CA ALA A 111 -11.10 -17.45 10.87
C ALA A 111 -9.86 -18.29 10.55
N ARG A 112 -10.05 -19.45 9.90
CA ARG A 112 -8.98 -20.32 9.38
C ARG A 112 -8.41 -19.85 8.07
N ARG A 113 -9.23 -19.18 7.26
CA ARG A 113 -8.84 -18.63 5.97
C ARG A 113 -9.26 -17.17 5.91
N ILE A 114 -8.32 -16.31 5.56
CA ILE A 114 -8.56 -14.89 5.36
C ILE A 114 -7.99 -14.53 4.00
N GLU A 115 -8.87 -14.24 3.05
CA GLU A 115 -8.49 -13.69 1.76
C GLU A 115 -8.44 -12.17 1.92
N PHE A 116 -7.35 -11.55 1.51
CA PHE A 116 -7.20 -10.11 1.56
C PHE A 116 -6.97 -9.55 0.16
N THR A 117 -7.49 -8.35 -0.05
CA THR A 117 -7.19 -7.53 -1.22
C THR A 117 -6.88 -6.12 -0.75
N LEU A 118 -5.64 -5.69 -0.97
CA LEU A 118 -5.16 -4.36 -0.63
C LEU A 118 -5.05 -3.53 -1.90
N LYS A 119 -5.72 -2.38 -1.94
CA LYS A 119 -5.65 -1.42 -3.04
C LYS A 119 -4.82 -0.23 -2.61
N LEU A 120 -3.76 0.01 -3.38
CA LEU A 120 -2.82 1.10 -3.20
C LEU A 120 -2.96 2.05 -4.37
N LYS A 121 -2.99 3.34 -4.09
CA LYS A 121 -3.06 4.39 -5.11
C LYS A 121 -1.85 5.29 -5.01
N ARG A 122 -1.21 5.54 -6.15
CA ARG A 122 -0.06 6.43 -6.23
C ARG A 122 -0.50 7.89 -6.07
N VAL A 123 0.27 8.65 -5.30
CA VAL A 123 -0.04 10.07 -4.97
C VAL A 123 1.10 11.02 -5.38
N ASP A 124 2.19 10.51 -5.97
CA ASP A 124 3.33 11.33 -6.34
C ASP A 124 3.00 12.34 -7.46
N ASP A 125 3.20 13.63 -7.20
CA ASP A 125 3.21 14.67 -8.21
C ASP A 125 4.64 14.94 -8.77
N ASP A 126 5.72 14.69 -8.01
CA ASP A 126 7.12 14.80 -8.48
C ASP A 126 8.17 14.16 -7.51
N LEU A 127 9.38 13.85 -7.98
CA LEU A 127 10.48 13.29 -7.14
C LEU A 127 10.90 14.20 -5.98
N GLY A 128 10.74 15.52 -6.15
CA GLY A 128 11.08 16.52 -5.14
C GLY A 128 10.12 16.53 -3.95
N THR A 129 8.83 16.29 -4.18
CA THR A 129 7.82 16.17 -3.12
C THR A 129 8.00 14.87 -2.33
N MET A 130 8.38 13.77 -2.99
CA MET A 130 8.69 12.50 -2.31
C MET A 130 9.83 12.63 -1.28
N LEU A 131 10.88 13.38 -1.62
CA LEU A 131 12.00 13.63 -0.71
C LEU A 131 11.60 14.46 0.52
N GLY A 132 10.67 15.41 0.34
CA GLY A 132 10.08 16.19 1.44
C GLY A 132 9.25 15.31 2.37
N ASP A 133 8.33 14.52 1.80
CA ASP A 133 7.44 13.64 2.56
C ASP A 133 8.22 12.57 3.33
N LEU A 134 9.30 12.02 2.76
CA LEU A 134 10.18 11.07 3.45
C LEU A 134 10.92 11.69 4.64
N GLN A 135 11.37 12.95 4.52
CA GLN A 135 12.01 13.66 5.63
C GLN A 135 11.04 13.92 6.77
N GLU A 136 9.80 14.30 6.45
CA GLU A 136 8.75 14.53 7.44
C GLU A 136 8.30 13.22 8.11
N GLN A 137 8.24 12.12 7.37
CA GLN A 137 7.97 10.81 7.96
C GLN A 137 9.08 10.40 8.94
N LEU A 138 10.35 10.56 8.54
CA LEU A 138 11.48 10.20 9.38
C LEU A 138 11.54 11.02 10.68
N SER A 139 11.20 12.31 10.65
CA SER A 139 11.17 13.14 11.86
C SER A 139 10.08 12.70 12.83
N ILE A 140 8.88 12.43 12.33
CA ILE A 140 7.75 11.94 13.15
C ILE A 140 8.10 10.59 13.79
N MET A 141 8.74 9.69 13.04
CA MET A 141 9.17 8.39 13.57
C MET A 141 10.25 8.53 14.65
N LYS A 142 11.20 9.45 14.46
CA LYS A 142 12.23 9.75 15.46
C LYS A 142 11.61 10.29 16.75
N ASP A 143 10.62 11.17 16.65
CA ASP A 143 9.95 11.75 17.81
C ASP A 143 9.12 10.69 18.57
N GLN A 144 8.44 9.79 17.85
CA GLN A 144 7.74 8.66 18.45
C GLN A 144 8.70 7.68 19.13
N ALA A 145 9.83 7.37 18.51
CA ALA A 145 10.86 6.51 19.11
C ALA A 145 11.49 7.16 20.35
N ALA A 146 11.78 8.46 20.32
CA ALA A 146 12.29 9.19 21.47
C ALA A 146 11.29 9.19 22.64
N THR A 147 10.00 9.33 22.35
CA THR A 147 8.93 9.28 23.35
C THR A 147 8.81 7.88 23.98
N ALA A 148 8.90 6.82 23.16
CA ALA A 148 8.83 5.44 23.64
C ALA A 148 10.05 5.05 24.51
N ILE A 149 11.24 5.55 24.19
CA ILE A 149 12.46 5.31 25.00
C ILE A 149 12.41 6.15 26.29
N GLY A 150 11.92 7.39 26.24
CA GLY A 150 11.75 8.26 27.40
C GLY A 150 10.77 7.69 28.44
N GLY A 151 9.67 7.07 28.00
CA GLY A 151 8.70 6.40 28.88
C GLY A 151 9.16 5.06 29.46
N LEU A 152 10.27 4.49 28.97
CA LEU A 152 10.85 3.25 29.51
C LEU A 152 11.88 3.52 30.62
N LEU A 153 12.35 4.77 30.74
CA LEU A 153 13.37 5.20 31.71
C LEU A 153 12.78 6.00 32.90
N SER A 154 11.45 6.19 32.92
CA SER A 154 10.68 6.76 34.04
C SER A 154 9.90 5.68 34.77
#